data_AF-A0A7S0TYK0-F1
#
_entry.id   AF-A0A7S0TYK0-F1
#
_cell.length_a   1.000
_cell.length_b   1.000
_cell.length_c   1.000
_cell.angle_alpha   90.00
_cell.angle_beta   90.00
_cell.angle_gamma   90.00
#
_symmetry.space_group_name_H-M   'P 1'
#
loop_
_entity.id
_entity.type
_entity.pdbx_description
1 polymer ?
#
loop_
_entity_poly.entity_id
_entity_poly.type
_entity_poly.pdbx_seq_one_letter_code
_entity_poly.pdbx_strand_id
1 'polypeptide(L)'
;MSDARIQYIQQKLEQGLDGWDFAPSVETLLSGTRGRQVTDEFFKSDGPPKLLFFCQEATGSSKAKLQFSTGREEALTGKCMFFTRINPKGVDVKSVETDILYGEIMGSALNSFQLVIDECLKPALEAQENWGKCKEESVSHFLTYMGKFTDLLTEAVHSLSGGIELQMPDEKYDRIAPTQSAFAKAAVDSEVVSHFETIVEKWSSQTEVLLEEKQAAPKDADDSGPDTEFEYWRTRMAKFNNVAEQLKKPQARVVIAVLTTSKSKVLRRWKNCDNGITDALNEAKDNVK
;
A
#
# COMPACT_ATOMS: atom_id res chain seq x y z
N MET A 1 34.07 16.49 -15.16
CA MET A 1 32.83 16.00 -15.81
C MET A 1 31.99 15.38 -14.72
N SER A 2 30.72 15.75 -14.63
CA SER A 2 29.76 15.08 -13.75
C SER A 2 29.73 13.59 -14.10
N ASP A 3 29.84 12.71 -13.11
CA ASP A 3 29.80 11.25 -13.32
C ASP A 3 28.41 10.86 -13.86
N ALA A 4 28.35 10.27 -15.05
CA ALA A 4 27.08 9.90 -15.69
C ALA A 4 26.27 8.88 -14.85
N ARG A 5 26.95 8.10 -13.99
CA ARG A 5 26.28 7.16 -13.08
C ARG A 5 25.53 7.89 -11.98
N ILE A 6 26.11 8.96 -11.44
CA ILE A 6 25.46 9.81 -10.43
C ILE A 6 24.31 10.58 -11.08
N GLN A 7 24.49 11.08 -12.31
CA GLN A 7 23.43 11.75 -13.06
C GLN A 7 22.23 10.84 -13.31
N TYR A 8 22.47 9.56 -13.63
CA TYR A 8 21.41 8.58 -13.80
C TYR A 8 20.60 8.37 -12.51
N ILE A 9 21.27 8.18 -11.36
CA ILE A 9 20.61 8.08 -10.06
C ILE A 9 19.81 9.34 -9.74
N GLN A 10 20.42 10.52 -9.95
CA GLN A 10 19.78 11.81 -9.72
C GLN A 10 18.50 11.94 -10.55
N GLN A 11 18.58 11.68 -11.86
CA GLN A 11 17.44 11.79 -12.77
C GLN A 11 16.29 10.87 -12.34
N LYS A 12 16.58 9.63 -11.94
CA LYS A 12 15.56 8.67 -11.48
C LYS A 12 14.93 9.10 -10.16
N LEU A 13 15.71 9.63 -9.23
CA LEU A 13 15.17 10.16 -7.97
C LEU A 13 14.29 11.39 -8.20
N GLU A 14 14.70 12.31 -9.07
CA GLU A 14 13.91 13.49 -9.41
C GLU A 14 12.60 13.11 -10.12
N GLN A 15 12.64 12.14 -11.05
CA GLN A 15 11.43 11.59 -11.68
C GLN A 15 10.51 10.93 -10.65
N GLY A 16 11.06 10.09 -9.77
CA GLY A 16 10.29 9.41 -8.73
C GLY A 16 9.71 10.36 -7.68
N LEU A 17 10.32 11.52 -7.45
CA LEU A 17 9.84 12.52 -6.49
C LEU A 17 9.08 13.68 -7.13
N ASP A 18 8.66 13.56 -8.40
CA ASP A 18 7.86 14.60 -9.03
C ASP A 18 6.57 14.85 -8.24
N GLY A 19 6.30 16.12 -7.95
CA GLY A 19 5.18 16.56 -7.11
C GLY A 19 5.35 16.39 -5.58
N TRP A 20 6.49 15.87 -5.09
CA TRP A 20 6.75 15.79 -3.64
C TRP A 20 7.41 17.07 -3.10
N ASP A 21 7.01 17.52 -1.91
CA ASP A 21 7.74 18.55 -1.17
C ASP A 21 8.68 17.91 -0.14
N PHE A 22 9.98 17.96 -0.43
CA PHE A 22 11.01 17.29 0.36
C PHE A 22 12.29 18.11 0.52
N ALA A 23 13.09 17.73 1.52
CA ALA A 23 14.41 18.26 1.76
C ALA A 23 15.35 17.16 2.31
N PRO A 24 16.66 17.24 2.08
CA PRO A 24 17.35 18.13 1.15
C PRO A 24 17.01 17.81 -0.32
N SER A 25 17.40 18.66 -1.27
CA SER A 25 17.27 18.34 -2.69
C SER A 25 18.11 17.12 -3.06
N VAL A 26 17.73 16.41 -4.13
CA VAL A 26 18.46 15.24 -4.64
C VAL A 26 19.93 15.58 -4.90
N GLU A 27 20.18 16.70 -5.58
CA GLU A 27 21.54 17.20 -5.83
C GLU A 27 22.33 17.42 -4.54
N THR A 28 21.72 18.05 -3.53
CA THR A 28 22.37 18.30 -2.23
C THR A 28 22.72 16.99 -1.52
N LEU A 29 21.82 16.01 -1.56
CA LEU A 29 22.03 14.70 -0.93
C LEU A 29 23.18 13.94 -1.59
N LEU A 30 23.20 13.87 -2.93
CA LEU A 30 24.18 13.10 -3.69
C LEU A 30 25.56 13.79 -3.72
N SER A 31 25.59 15.12 -3.80
CA SER A 31 26.84 15.89 -3.80
C SER A 31 27.48 16.04 -2.42
N GLY A 32 26.79 15.68 -1.34
CA GLY A 32 27.37 15.63 0.00
C GLY A 32 28.48 14.57 0.12
N THR A 33 29.37 14.73 1.10
CA THR A 33 30.50 13.80 1.33
C THR A 33 30.01 12.35 1.53
N ARG A 34 28.96 12.16 2.33
CA ARG A 34 28.33 10.85 2.53
C ARG A 34 27.68 10.34 1.25
N GLY A 35 27.03 11.21 0.47
CA GLY A 35 26.39 10.85 -0.79
C GLY A 35 27.39 10.24 -1.77
N ARG A 36 28.49 10.96 -2.02
CA ARG A 36 29.59 10.48 -2.87
C ARG A 36 30.14 9.14 -2.40
N GLN A 37 30.44 9.00 -1.11
CA GLN A 37 30.98 7.75 -0.56
C GLN A 37 30.04 6.56 -0.81
N VAL A 38 28.76 6.73 -0.48
CA VAL A 38 27.77 5.65 -0.60
C VAL A 38 27.55 5.26 -2.07
N THR A 39 27.46 6.24 -2.98
CA THR A 39 27.32 5.95 -4.41
C THR A 39 28.57 5.29 -4.99
N ASP A 40 29.76 5.76 -4.61
CA ASP A 40 31.02 5.20 -5.09
C ASP A 40 31.21 3.75 -4.63
N GLU A 41 30.84 3.43 -3.39
CA GLU A 41 30.81 2.06 -2.89
C GLU A 41 29.79 1.21 -3.65
N PHE A 42 28.57 1.70 -3.84
CA PHE A 42 27.53 1.00 -4.59
C PHE A 42 27.94 0.67 -6.04
N PHE A 43 28.80 1.45 -6.70
CA PHE A 43 29.25 1.13 -8.05
C PHE A 43 30.34 0.06 -8.14
N LYS A 44 31.03 -0.28 -7.04
CA LYS A 44 32.10 -1.29 -7.05
C LYS A 44 31.57 -2.72 -7.01
N SER A 45 32.21 -3.66 -7.68
CA SER A 45 31.80 -5.08 -7.70
C SER A 45 31.64 -5.71 -6.31
N ASP A 46 32.49 -5.32 -5.35
CA ASP A 46 32.51 -5.79 -3.97
C ASP A 46 31.69 -4.92 -3.00
N GLY A 47 31.12 -3.82 -3.48
CA GLY A 47 30.28 -2.94 -2.69
C GLY A 47 28.86 -3.45 -2.52
N PRO A 48 27.99 -2.69 -1.82
CA PRO A 48 26.60 -3.06 -1.60
C PRO A 48 25.84 -3.30 -2.92
N PRO A 49 25.04 -4.37 -3.04
CA PRO A 49 24.34 -4.68 -4.29
C PRO A 49 23.11 -3.80 -4.51
N LYS A 50 22.74 -2.99 -3.51
CA LYS A 50 21.55 -2.14 -3.52
C LYS A 50 21.79 -0.80 -2.84
N LEU A 51 21.07 0.20 -3.31
CA LEU A 51 21.04 1.54 -2.74
C LEU A 51 19.58 1.92 -2.49
N LEU A 52 19.26 2.36 -1.28
CA LEU A 52 17.89 2.72 -0.87
C LEU A 52 17.83 4.19 -0.48
N PHE A 53 16.78 4.85 -0.94
CA PHE A 53 16.45 6.23 -0.62
C PHE A 53 15.04 6.27 -0.05
N PHE A 54 14.91 6.77 1.17
CA PHE A 54 13.62 6.97 1.81
C PHE A 54 13.27 8.45 1.78
N CYS A 55 12.05 8.76 1.35
CA CYS A 55 11.43 10.07 1.41
C CYS A 55 10.18 9.97 2.28
N GLN A 56 10.28 10.43 3.53
CA GLN A 56 9.26 10.21 4.56
C GLN A 56 9.00 11.49 5.34
N GLU A 57 7.80 11.64 5.90
CA GLU A 57 7.51 12.76 6.80
C GLU A 57 8.52 12.82 7.96
N ALA A 58 9.04 14.01 8.22
CA ALA A 58 9.92 14.25 9.36
C ALA A 58 9.16 14.94 10.48
N THR A 59 9.35 14.48 11.71
CA THR A 59 8.76 15.06 12.90
C THR A 59 9.14 16.55 13.02
N GLY A 60 8.12 17.42 13.10
CA GLY A 60 8.31 18.87 13.22
C GLY A 60 8.67 19.61 11.92
N SER A 61 8.58 18.97 10.75
CA SER A 61 8.83 19.59 9.44
C SER A 61 7.61 19.47 8.54
N SER A 62 7.29 20.54 7.80
CA SER A 62 6.27 20.49 6.75
C SER A 62 6.72 19.75 5.49
N LYS A 63 8.03 19.51 5.35
CA LYS A 63 8.65 18.80 4.22
C LYS A 63 9.04 17.38 4.60
N ALA A 64 8.85 16.45 3.66
CA ALA A 64 9.39 15.10 3.79
C ALA A 64 10.93 15.15 3.80
N LYS A 65 11.56 14.26 4.56
CA LYS A 65 13.00 14.09 4.62
C LYS A 65 13.43 13.02 3.62
N LEU A 66 14.27 13.43 2.67
CA LEU A 66 14.96 12.53 1.75
C LEU A 66 16.31 12.09 2.34
N GLN A 67 16.54 10.79 2.47
CA GLN A 67 17.78 10.27 3.03
C GLN A 67 18.16 8.89 2.46
N PHE A 68 19.43 8.53 2.59
CA PHE A 68 19.86 7.15 2.40
C PHE A 68 19.34 6.28 3.54
N SER A 69 18.90 5.06 3.21
CA SER A 69 18.43 4.09 4.20
C SER A 69 19.14 2.76 4.03
N THR A 70 19.26 2.01 5.13
CA THR A 70 19.63 0.59 5.12
C THR A 70 18.39 -0.31 5.02
N GLY A 71 17.19 0.26 5.22
CA GLY A 71 15.91 -0.46 5.27
C GLY A 71 15.78 -1.40 6.46
N ARG A 72 16.56 -1.19 7.54
CA ARG A 72 16.58 -2.06 8.72
C ARG A 72 16.17 -1.37 10.02
N GLU A 73 16.53 -0.11 10.17
CA GLU A 73 16.36 0.64 11.42
C GLU A 73 15.06 1.44 11.46
N GLU A 74 14.45 1.69 10.31
CA GLU A 74 13.29 2.56 10.16
C GLU A 74 12.21 1.90 9.31
N ALA A 75 10.96 2.03 9.76
CA ALA A 75 9.80 1.55 9.02
C ALA A 75 9.52 2.45 7.82
N LEU A 76 9.17 1.84 6.68
CA LEU A 76 8.78 2.60 5.49
C LEU A 76 7.33 3.08 5.62
N THR A 77 7.14 4.39 5.74
CA THR A 77 5.81 5.03 5.82
C THR A 77 5.51 5.94 4.63
N GLY A 78 6.55 6.47 3.98
CA GLY A 78 6.45 7.32 2.80
C GLY A 78 6.83 6.58 1.53
N LYS A 79 7.78 7.14 0.78
CA LYS A 79 8.25 6.57 -0.48
C LYS A 79 9.66 6.04 -0.35
N CYS A 80 9.89 4.82 -0.82
CA CYS A 80 11.22 4.25 -1.01
C CYS A 80 11.52 4.19 -2.51
N MET A 81 12.70 4.63 -2.89
CA MET A 81 13.25 4.43 -4.22
C MET A 81 14.53 3.63 -4.08
N PHE A 82 14.66 2.58 -4.87
CA PHE A 82 15.79 1.67 -4.78
C PHE A 82 16.47 1.47 -6.13
N PHE A 83 17.76 1.23 -6.05
CA PHE A 83 18.60 0.87 -7.18
C PHE A 83 19.29 -0.45 -6.83
N THR A 84 19.17 -1.46 -7.69
CA THR A 84 19.83 -2.76 -7.50
C THR A 84 20.75 -3.03 -8.68
N ARG A 85 21.96 -3.50 -8.41
CA ARG A 85 22.84 -4.00 -9.48
C ARG A 85 22.29 -5.33 -9.96
N ILE A 86 22.16 -5.48 -11.27
CA ILE A 86 21.73 -6.74 -11.90
C ILE A 86 22.89 -7.57 -12.44
N ASN A 87 24.12 -7.24 -12.02
CA ASN A 87 25.33 -7.97 -12.37
C ASN A 87 26.35 -7.97 -11.20
N PRO A 88 27.31 -8.91 -11.18
CA PRO A 88 28.31 -9.02 -10.11
C PRO A 88 29.58 -8.18 -10.34
N LYS A 89 29.73 -7.54 -11.50
CA LYS A 89 30.97 -6.86 -11.93
C LYS A 89 31.04 -5.38 -11.55
N GLY A 90 30.02 -4.85 -10.86
CA GLY A 90 29.90 -3.43 -10.55
C GLY A 90 29.18 -2.67 -11.66
N VAL A 91 29.29 -1.34 -11.65
CA VAL A 91 28.61 -0.47 -12.59
C VAL A 91 29.61 0.49 -13.25
N ASP A 92 29.79 0.29 -14.55
CA ASP A 92 30.59 1.17 -15.38
C ASP A 92 29.75 2.35 -15.92
N VAL A 93 30.44 3.44 -16.24
CA VAL A 93 29.81 4.69 -16.72
C VAL A 93 29.00 4.46 -18.00
N LYS A 94 29.40 3.51 -18.84
CA LYS A 94 28.76 3.22 -20.13
C LYS A 94 27.55 2.28 -20.05
N SER A 95 27.41 1.55 -18.94
CA SER A 95 26.41 0.48 -18.79
C SER A 95 25.44 0.75 -17.64
N VAL A 96 25.46 1.95 -17.04
CA VAL A 96 24.63 2.30 -15.89
C VAL A 96 23.14 1.98 -16.08
N GLU A 97 22.58 2.29 -17.26
CA GLU A 97 21.16 2.08 -17.56
C GLU A 97 20.79 0.59 -17.67
N THR A 98 21.73 -0.24 -18.09
CA THR A 98 21.52 -1.70 -18.25
C THR A 98 21.94 -2.49 -17.02
N ASP A 99 22.84 -1.94 -16.20
CA ASP A 99 23.43 -2.62 -15.05
C ASP A 99 22.68 -2.35 -13.74
N ILE A 100 21.82 -1.33 -13.73
CA ILE A 100 21.03 -0.92 -12.57
C ILE A 100 19.53 -1.06 -12.88
N LEU A 101 18.84 -1.83 -12.04
CA LEU A 101 17.39 -1.80 -11.96
C LEU A 101 16.94 -0.74 -10.95
N TYR A 102 16.00 0.10 -11.37
CA TYR A 102 15.35 1.08 -10.53
C TYR A 102 13.94 0.61 -10.17
N GLY A 103 13.52 0.84 -8.93
CA GLY A 103 12.16 0.58 -8.52
C GLY A 103 11.71 1.49 -7.38
N GLU A 104 10.40 1.51 -7.18
CA GLU A 104 9.73 2.36 -6.21
C GLU A 104 8.79 1.53 -5.35
N ILE A 105 8.73 1.83 -4.06
CA ILE A 105 7.83 1.22 -3.09
C ILE A 105 7.14 2.37 -2.36
N MET A 106 5.81 2.33 -2.26
CA MET A 106 5.03 3.34 -1.57
C MET A 106 4.33 2.74 -0.36
N GLY A 107 4.47 3.37 0.79
CA GLY A 107 3.91 2.90 2.05
C GLY A 107 4.48 1.55 2.47
N SER A 108 3.61 0.59 2.79
CA SER A 108 4.04 -0.72 3.27
C SER A 108 4.76 -1.54 2.19
N ALA A 109 5.97 -1.99 2.50
CA ALA A 109 6.75 -2.88 1.64
C ALA A 109 6.02 -4.21 1.38
N LEU A 110 5.32 -4.75 2.38
CA LEU A 110 4.56 -5.99 2.23
C LEU A 110 3.37 -5.81 1.28
N ASN A 111 2.64 -4.69 1.41
CA ASN A 111 1.52 -4.38 0.53
C ASN A 111 1.99 -4.18 -0.93
N SER A 112 3.07 -3.42 -1.12
CA SER A 112 3.65 -3.22 -2.45
C SER A 112 4.12 -4.54 -3.07
N PHE A 113 4.70 -5.43 -2.26
CA PHE A 113 5.14 -6.74 -2.73
C PHE A 113 3.97 -7.65 -3.10
N GLN A 114 2.92 -7.70 -2.28
CA GLN A 114 1.68 -8.44 -2.58
C GLN A 114 1.08 -7.96 -3.90
N LEU A 115 0.97 -6.65 -4.10
CA LEU A 115 0.40 -6.07 -5.32
C LEU A 115 1.23 -6.41 -6.57
N VAL A 116 2.57 -6.34 -6.50
CA VAL A 116 3.43 -6.73 -7.63
C VAL A 116 3.29 -8.20 -7.97
N ILE A 117 3.17 -9.07 -6.95
CA ILE A 117 2.98 -10.50 -7.17
C ILE A 117 1.62 -10.77 -7.81
N ASP A 118 0.54 -10.21 -7.27
CA ASP A 118 -0.83 -10.51 -7.69
C ASP A 118 -1.21 -9.85 -9.02
N GLU A 119 -0.83 -8.59 -9.24
CA GLU A 119 -1.27 -7.80 -10.41
C GLU A 119 -0.31 -7.88 -11.59
N CYS A 120 0.94 -8.31 -11.39
CA CYS A 120 1.96 -8.32 -12.43
C CYS A 120 2.59 -9.69 -12.66
N LEU A 121 3.26 -10.24 -11.63
CA LEU A 121 4.06 -11.44 -11.82
C LEU A 121 3.22 -12.70 -12.00
N LYS A 122 2.17 -12.90 -11.18
CA LYS A 122 1.28 -14.05 -11.29
C LYS A 122 0.56 -14.09 -12.64
N PRO A 123 -0.10 -13.01 -13.12
CA PRO A 123 -0.72 -13.00 -14.45
C PRO A 123 0.30 -13.26 -15.57
N ALA A 124 1.50 -12.67 -15.48
CA ALA A 124 2.55 -12.89 -16.48
C ALA A 124 3.05 -14.35 -16.52
N LEU A 125 3.12 -15.01 -15.36
CA LEU A 125 3.49 -16.41 -15.26
C LEU A 125 2.36 -17.33 -15.74
N GLU A 126 1.11 -17.04 -15.39
CA GLU A 126 -0.07 -17.81 -15.84
C GLU A 126 -0.26 -17.71 -17.36
N ALA A 127 0.06 -16.57 -17.96
CA ALA A 127 0.03 -16.36 -19.41
C ALA A 127 1.26 -16.91 -20.15
N GLN A 128 2.29 -17.39 -19.44
CA GLN A 128 3.50 -17.91 -20.07
C GLN A 128 3.23 -19.27 -20.72
N GLU A 129 3.43 -19.36 -22.03
CA GLU A 129 3.29 -20.63 -22.77
C GLU A 129 4.61 -21.42 -22.81
N ASN A 130 5.75 -20.73 -22.89
CA ASN A 130 7.05 -21.37 -23.08
C ASN A 130 7.85 -21.44 -21.77
N TRP A 131 7.83 -22.62 -21.16
CA TRP A 131 8.60 -22.93 -19.94
C TRP A 131 9.93 -23.65 -20.22
N GLY A 132 10.40 -23.63 -21.47
CA GLY A 132 11.68 -24.22 -21.87
C GLY A 132 11.75 -25.72 -21.62
N LYS A 133 12.64 -26.15 -20.72
CA LYS A 133 12.89 -27.58 -20.42
C LYS A 133 12.07 -28.11 -19.23
N CYS A 134 11.19 -27.29 -18.66
CA CYS A 134 10.37 -27.69 -17.52
C CYS A 134 9.31 -28.70 -17.95
N LYS A 135 9.03 -29.68 -17.09
CA LYS A 135 7.92 -30.62 -17.29
C LYS A 135 6.60 -29.91 -16.96
N GLU A 136 5.54 -30.23 -17.70
CA GLU A 136 4.21 -29.63 -17.53
C GLU A 136 3.68 -29.77 -16.09
N GLU A 137 3.87 -30.94 -15.47
CA GLU A 137 3.52 -31.16 -14.06
C GLU A 137 4.25 -30.22 -13.10
N SER A 138 5.54 -29.94 -13.35
CA SER A 138 6.32 -29.01 -12.53
C SER A 138 5.84 -27.57 -12.68
N VAL A 139 5.41 -27.19 -13.89
CA VAL A 139 4.83 -25.87 -14.16
C VAL A 139 3.48 -25.73 -13.44
N SER A 140 2.61 -26.73 -13.57
CA SER A 140 1.31 -26.75 -12.89
C SER A 140 1.45 -26.66 -11.37
N HIS A 141 2.37 -27.42 -10.77
CA HIS A 141 2.68 -27.32 -9.35
C HIS A 141 3.21 -25.94 -8.98
N PHE A 142 4.14 -25.37 -9.75
CA PHE A 142 4.68 -24.04 -9.50
C PHE A 142 3.59 -22.96 -9.49
N LEU A 143 2.71 -22.95 -10.51
CA LEU A 143 1.59 -22.00 -10.58
C LEU A 143 0.61 -22.19 -9.41
N THR A 144 0.34 -23.44 -9.01
CA THR A 144 -0.48 -23.74 -7.83
C THR A 144 0.17 -23.19 -6.54
N TYR A 145 1.48 -23.34 -6.37
CA TYR A 145 2.21 -22.77 -5.24
C TYR A 145 2.23 -21.24 -5.28
N MET A 146 2.33 -20.64 -6.47
CA MET A 146 2.26 -19.19 -6.65
C MET A 146 0.90 -18.64 -6.20
N GLY A 147 -0.20 -19.32 -6.56
CA GLY A 147 -1.54 -18.99 -6.08
C GLY A 147 -1.60 -18.99 -4.55
N LYS A 148 -1.22 -20.11 -3.92
CA LYS A 148 -1.19 -20.23 -2.44
C LYS A 148 -0.31 -19.19 -1.76
N PHE A 149 0.83 -18.86 -2.36
CA PHE A 149 1.73 -17.83 -1.85
C PHE A 149 1.10 -16.44 -1.91
N THR A 150 0.37 -16.16 -2.98
CA THR A 150 -0.37 -14.90 -3.15
C THR A 150 -1.50 -14.78 -2.13
N ASP A 151 -2.23 -15.87 -1.88
CA ASP A 151 -3.27 -15.93 -0.84
C ASP A 151 -2.66 -15.65 0.55
N LEU A 152 -1.54 -16.32 0.88
CA LEU A 152 -0.80 -16.09 2.12
C LEU A 152 -0.33 -14.64 2.28
N LEU A 153 0.20 -14.03 1.20
CA LEU A 153 0.61 -12.63 1.23
C LEU A 153 -0.59 -11.70 1.47
N THR A 154 -1.73 -12.00 0.87
CA THR A 154 -2.97 -11.23 1.05
C THR A 154 -3.44 -11.30 2.50
N GLU A 155 -3.50 -12.50 3.07
CA GLU A 155 -3.82 -12.70 4.50
C GLU A 155 -2.82 -11.97 5.41
N ALA A 156 -1.53 -12.04 5.10
CA ALA A 156 -0.49 -11.36 5.87
C ALA A 156 -0.61 -9.83 5.79
N VAL A 157 -0.91 -9.28 4.60
CA VAL A 157 -1.20 -7.85 4.43
C VAL A 157 -2.42 -7.46 5.27
N HIS A 158 -3.52 -8.20 5.18
CA HIS A 158 -4.73 -7.94 5.98
C HIS A 158 -4.44 -8.01 7.48
N SER A 159 -3.66 -8.99 7.94
CA SER A 159 -3.30 -9.16 9.34
C SER A 159 -2.36 -8.06 9.86
N LEU A 160 -1.37 -7.64 9.07
CA LEU A 160 -0.35 -6.66 9.48
C LEU A 160 -0.79 -5.21 9.31
N SER A 161 -1.57 -4.91 8.27
CA SER A 161 -2.16 -3.57 8.12
C SER A 161 -3.28 -3.33 9.12
N GLY A 162 -3.89 -4.42 9.65
CA GLY A 162 -5.09 -4.38 10.47
C GLY A 162 -6.23 -3.56 9.85
N GLY A 163 -6.15 -3.29 8.55
CA GLY A 163 -7.12 -2.51 7.79
C GLY A 163 -8.23 -3.44 7.33
N ILE A 164 -9.46 -3.00 7.51
CA ILE A 164 -10.63 -3.75 7.01
C ILE A 164 -10.74 -3.52 5.50
N GLU A 165 -10.67 -4.59 4.72
CA GLU A 165 -11.12 -4.56 3.33
C GLU A 165 -12.62 -4.85 3.26
N LEU A 166 -13.38 -3.86 2.80
CA LEU A 166 -14.82 -3.95 2.63
C LEU A 166 -15.13 -4.73 1.36
N GLN A 167 -15.92 -5.80 1.49
CA GLN A 167 -16.37 -6.57 0.33
C GLN A 167 -17.17 -5.67 -0.63
N MET A 168 -16.71 -5.50 -1.86
CA MET A 168 -17.47 -4.81 -2.90
C MET A 168 -18.53 -5.73 -3.52
N PRO A 169 -19.59 -5.18 -4.15
CA PRO A 169 -20.56 -5.99 -4.87
C PRO A 169 -19.94 -6.73 -6.05
N ASP A 170 -20.42 -7.94 -6.33
CA ASP A 170 -20.05 -8.74 -7.49
C ASP A 170 -20.08 -7.94 -8.80
N GLU A 171 -19.14 -8.21 -9.69
CA GLU A 171 -18.94 -7.50 -10.97
C GLU A 171 -20.20 -7.42 -11.84
N LYS A 172 -21.12 -8.40 -11.72
CA LYS A 172 -22.40 -8.37 -12.46
C LYS A 172 -23.23 -7.12 -12.16
N TYR A 173 -23.00 -6.47 -11.01
CA TYR A 173 -23.70 -5.27 -10.58
C TYR A 173 -23.00 -3.95 -10.97
N ASP A 174 -21.78 -3.99 -11.52
CA ASP A 174 -21.05 -2.79 -11.97
C ASP A 174 -21.76 -2.03 -13.10
N ARG A 175 -22.70 -2.71 -13.78
CA ARG A 175 -23.54 -2.14 -14.85
C ARG A 175 -24.62 -1.19 -14.33
N ILE A 176 -24.85 -1.13 -13.02
CA ILE A 176 -25.83 -0.22 -12.43
C ILE A 176 -25.24 1.20 -12.50
N ALA A 177 -25.71 1.97 -13.49
CA ALA A 177 -25.27 3.35 -13.67
C ALA A 177 -25.56 4.19 -12.42
N PRO A 178 -24.69 5.14 -12.04
CA PRO A 178 -24.86 5.97 -10.85
C PRO A 178 -25.91 7.08 -11.06
N THR A 179 -27.16 6.70 -11.34
CA THR A 179 -28.28 7.60 -11.64
C THR A 179 -29.53 7.21 -10.86
N GLN A 180 -30.38 8.18 -10.53
CA GLN A 180 -31.60 7.93 -9.75
C GLN A 180 -32.55 6.91 -10.41
N SER A 181 -32.65 6.92 -11.74
CA SER A 181 -33.50 5.98 -12.49
C SER A 181 -32.96 4.54 -12.39
N ALA A 182 -31.65 4.35 -12.53
CA ALA A 182 -31.02 3.03 -12.38
C ALA A 182 -31.15 2.52 -10.94
N PHE A 183 -30.99 3.39 -9.94
CA PHE A 183 -31.18 3.02 -8.54
C PHE A 183 -32.62 2.61 -8.25
N ALA A 184 -33.62 3.33 -8.77
CA ALA A 184 -35.03 2.96 -8.60
C ALA A 184 -35.36 1.60 -9.21
N LYS A 185 -34.76 1.25 -10.36
CA LYS A 185 -34.93 -0.07 -10.99
C LYS A 185 -34.27 -1.17 -10.16
N ALA A 186 -33.05 -0.94 -9.68
CA ALA A 186 -32.33 -1.89 -8.82
C ALA A 186 -33.00 -2.07 -7.44
N ALA A 187 -33.60 -1.02 -6.90
CA ALA A 187 -34.24 -1.02 -5.58
C ALA A 187 -35.52 -1.86 -5.48
N VAL A 188 -36.13 -2.22 -6.61
CA VAL A 188 -37.29 -3.12 -6.66
C VAL A 188 -36.90 -4.55 -7.06
N ASP A 189 -35.64 -4.78 -7.41
CA ASP A 189 -35.10 -6.10 -7.72
C ASP A 189 -34.68 -6.79 -6.42
N SER A 190 -35.40 -7.85 -6.06
CA SER A 190 -35.17 -8.56 -4.79
C SER A 190 -33.81 -9.25 -4.71
N GLU A 191 -33.22 -9.69 -5.83
CA GLU A 191 -31.90 -10.33 -5.82
C GLU A 191 -30.82 -9.28 -5.56
N VAL A 192 -30.90 -8.14 -6.24
CA VAL A 192 -29.97 -7.02 -6.07
C VAL A 192 -30.02 -6.49 -4.64
N VAL A 193 -31.23 -6.23 -4.12
CA VAL A 193 -31.40 -5.71 -2.75
C VAL A 193 -30.87 -6.70 -1.72
N SER A 194 -31.20 -7.99 -1.83
CA SER A 194 -30.73 -9.00 -0.87
C SER A 194 -29.21 -9.15 -0.89
N HIS A 195 -28.58 -9.09 -2.06
CA HIS A 195 -27.13 -9.11 -2.20
C HIS A 195 -26.48 -7.90 -1.52
N PHE A 196 -27.02 -6.70 -1.79
CA PHE A 196 -26.51 -5.46 -1.22
C PHE A 196 -26.72 -5.39 0.30
N GLU A 197 -27.84 -5.91 0.81
CA GLU A 197 -28.07 -6.04 2.25
C GLU A 197 -27.01 -6.91 2.91
N THR A 198 -26.71 -8.07 2.32
CA THR A 198 -25.65 -8.98 2.81
C THR A 198 -24.29 -8.30 2.86
N ILE A 199 -23.96 -7.50 1.85
CA ILE A 199 -22.72 -6.72 1.80
C ILE A 199 -22.66 -5.70 2.94
N VAL A 200 -23.72 -4.90 3.12
CA VAL A 200 -23.75 -3.86 4.17
C VAL A 200 -23.77 -4.46 5.57
N GLU A 201 -24.36 -5.64 5.77
CA GLU A 201 -24.27 -6.38 7.04
C GLU A 201 -22.84 -6.83 7.36
N LYS A 202 -22.10 -7.27 6.34
CA LYS A 202 -20.68 -7.60 6.48
C LYS A 202 -19.85 -6.37 6.80
N TRP A 203 -20.05 -5.27 6.08
CA TRP A 203 -19.38 -4.00 6.38
C TRP A 203 -19.66 -3.55 7.80
N SER A 204 -20.93 -3.62 8.24
CA SER A 204 -21.32 -3.23 9.61
C SER A 204 -20.57 -4.08 10.65
N SER A 205 -20.57 -5.41 10.47
CA SER A 205 -19.93 -6.33 11.40
C SER A 205 -18.40 -6.14 11.45
N GLN A 206 -17.76 -5.95 10.30
CA GLN A 206 -16.32 -5.68 10.25
C GLN A 206 -16.01 -4.36 10.96
N THR A 207 -16.71 -3.28 10.62
CA THR A 207 -16.49 -1.95 11.21
C THR A 207 -16.73 -1.93 12.71
N GLU A 208 -17.76 -2.63 13.21
CA GLU A 208 -18.01 -2.76 14.66
C GLU A 208 -16.81 -3.39 15.38
N VAL A 209 -16.24 -4.46 14.82
CA VAL A 209 -15.03 -5.09 15.40
C VAL A 209 -13.85 -4.12 15.44
N LEU A 210 -13.65 -3.30 14.39
CA LEU A 210 -12.60 -2.29 14.38
C LEU A 210 -12.86 -1.14 15.36
N LEU A 211 -14.12 -0.72 15.52
CA LEU A 211 -14.50 0.28 16.51
C LEU A 211 -14.22 -0.21 17.94
N GLU A 212 -14.48 -1.49 18.21
CA GLU A 212 -14.23 -2.15 19.50
C GLU A 212 -12.75 -2.48 19.74
N GLU A 213 -11.89 -2.40 18.73
CA GLU A 213 -10.45 -2.65 18.88
C GLU A 213 -9.87 -1.65 19.90
N LYS A 214 -9.50 -2.15 21.08
CA LYS A 214 -8.85 -1.34 22.12
C LYS A 214 -7.34 -1.37 21.94
N GLN A 215 -6.67 -0.33 22.44
CA GLN A 215 -5.23 -0.37 22.65
C GLN A 215 -4.87 -1.63 23.43
N ALA A 216 -4.02 -2.47 22.84
CA ALA A 216 -3.54 -3.67 23.52
C ALA A 216 -2.85 -3.26 24.82
N ALA A 217 -3.17 -3.93 25.93
CA ALA A 217 -2.48 -3.68 27.19
C ALA A 217 -0.98 -3.93 27.01
N PRO A 218 -0.09 -3.01 27.45
CA PRO A 218 1.35 -3.19 27.36
C PRO A 218 1.75 -4.52 28.02
N LYS A 219 2.53 -5.34 27.32
CA LYS A 219 3.01 -6.63 27.85
C LYS A 219 4.11 -6.44 28.90
N ASP A 220 4.84 -5.32 28.82
CA ASP A 220 5.93 -4.95 29.72
C ASP A 220 5.86 -3.46 30.08
N ALA A 221 6.40 -3.08 31.26
CA ALA A 221 6.43 -1.70 31.74
C ALA A 221 7.33 -0.77 30.90
N ASP A 222 8.23 -1.34 30.08
CA ASP A 222 9.15 -0.62 29.18
C ASP A 222 8.49 -0.22 27.85
N ASP A 223 7.33 -0.81 27.53
CA ASP A 223 6.54 -0.59 26.30
C ASP A 223 5.44 0.48 26.50
N SER A 224 5.46 1.17 27.66
CA SER A 224 4.46 2.15 28.09
C SER A 224 5.00 3.58 27.97
N GLY A 225 5.42 3.96 26.76
CA GLY A 225 5.95 5.29 26.44
C GLY A 225 5.00 6.11 25.55
N PRO A 226 5.15 7.45 25.51
CA PRO A 226 4.38 8.30 24.61
C PRO A 226 4.51 7.90 23.13
N ASP A 227 5.62 7.28 22.74
CA ASP A 227 5.85 6.75 21.39
C ASP A 227 4.92 5.57 21.04
N THR A 228 4.54 4.72 22.02
CA THR A 228 3.64 3.58 21.78
C THR A 228 2.17 4.01 21.71
N GLU A 229 1.79 5.04 22.45
CA GLU A 229 0.48 5.68 22.34
C GLU A 229 0.33 6.43 21.01
N PHE A 230 1.36 7.18 20.60
CA PHE A 230 1.36 7.86 19.30
C PHE A 230 1.23 6.87 18.13
N GLU A 231 2.00 5.77 18.15
CA GLU A 231 1.94 4.76 17.09
C GLU A 231 0.59 4.02 17.06
N TYR A 232 -0.02 3.79 18.23
CA TYR A 232 -1.39 3.28 18.32
C TYR A 232 -2.39 4.22 17.62
N TRP A 233 -2.36 5.52 17.93
CA TRP A 233 -3.28 6.47 17.32
C TRP A 233 -3.02 6.66 15.82
N ARG A 234 -1.76 6.64 15.39
CA ARG A 234 -1.37 6.65 13.98
C ARG A 234 -1.93 5.44 13.24
N THR A 235 -1.76 4.24 13.81
CA THR A 235 -2.28 2.98 13.25
C THR A 235 -3.80 2.99 13.20
N ARG A 236 -4.48 3.40 14.28
CA ARG A 236 -5.93 3.52 14.34
C ARG A 236 -6.46 4.49 13.28
N MET A 237 -5.82 5.65 13.13
CA MET A 237 -6.16 6.63 12.09
C MET A 237 -6.02 6.04 10.68
N ALA A 238 -4.94 5.30 10.41
CA ALA A 238 -4.71 4.65 9.11
C ALA A 238 -5.80 3.62 8.79
N LYS A 239 -6.21 2.79 9.75
CA LYS A 239 -7.27 1.78 9.58
C LYS A 239 -8.61 2.42 9.23
N PHE A 240 -9.05 3.44 9.97
CA PHE A 240 -10.33 4.10 9.67
C PHE A 240 -10.29 4.93 8.38
N ASN A 241 -9.15 5.54 8.04
CA ASN A 241 -9.00 6.23 6.76
C ASN A 241 -9.11 5.25 5.59
N ASN A 242 -8.52 4.05 5.72
CA ASN A 242 -8.64 3.02 4.70
C ASN A 242 -10.10 2.61 4.45
N VAL A 243 -10.90 2.42 5.52
CA VAL A 243 -12.35 2.15 5.39
C VAL A 243 -13.07 3.33 4.72
N ALA A 244 -12.80 4.56 5.17
CA ALA A 244 -13.43 5.76 4.62
C ALA A 244 -13.11 5.96 3.12
N GLU A 245 -11.89 5.66 2.67
CA GLU A 245 -11.51 5.72 1.26
C GLU A 245 -12.22 4.65 0.43
N GLN A 246 -12.35 3.42 0.93
CA GLN A 246 -13.09 2.37 0.24
C GLN A 246 -14.57 2.73 0.05
N LEU A 247 -15.19 3.39 1.02
CA LEU A 247 -16.59 3.85 0.93
C LEU A 247 -16.78 4.98 -0.10
N LYS A 248 -15.71 5.66 -0.53
CA LYS A 248 -15.77 6.65 -1.61
C LYS A 248 -15.81 6.01 -3.00
N LYS A 249 -15.47 4.72 -3.13
CA LYS A 249 -15.48 4.01 -4.42
C LYS A 249 -16.88 4.04 -5.06
N PRO A 250 -16.98 4.16 -6.40
CA PRO A 250 -18.28 4.20 -7.09
C PRO A 250 -19.20 3.01 -6.74
N GLN A 251 -18.64 1.81 -6.66
CA GLN A 251 -19.38 0.58 -6.32
C GLN A 251 -20.03 0.68 -4.95
N ALA A 252 -19.30 1.17 -3.94
CA ALA A 252 -19.82 1.33 -2.59
C ALA A 252 -20.96 2.36 -2.54
N ARG A 253 -20.82 3.47 -3.28
CA ARG A 253 -21.87 4.50 -3.39
C ARG A 253 -23.15 3.95 -4.03
N VAL A 254 -23.02 3.10 -5.06
CA VAL A 254 -24.17 2.44 -5.71
C VAL A 254 -24.92 1.56 -4.71
N VAL A 255 -24.21 0.75 -3.93
CA VAL A 255 -24.83 -0.11 -2.89
C VAL A 255 -25.67 0.71 -1.91
N ILE A 256 -25.08 1.76 -1.32
CA ILE A 256 -25.78 2.61 -0.35
C ILE A 256 -26.97 3.34 -1.00
N ALA A 257 -26.81 3.85 -2.23
CA ALA A 257 -27.88 4.58 -2.92
C ALA A 257 -29.08 3.68 -3.27
N VAL A 258 -28.83 2.45 -3.74
CA VAL A 258 -29.89 1.47 -4.04
C VAL A 258 -30.63 1.08 -2.75
N LEU A 259 -29.92 0.74 -1.68
CA LEU A 259 -30.54 0.38 -0.40
C LEU A 259 -31.30 1.55 0.25
N THR A 260 -30.84 2.78 0.03
CA THR A 260 -31.55 3.97 0.52
C THR A 260 -32.87 4.12 -0.22
N THR A 261 -32.86 3.89 -1.53
CA THR A 261 -34.05 3.94 -2.39
C THR A 261 -35.04 2.82 -2.05
N SER A 262 -34.55 1.61 -1.76
CA SER A 262 -35.39 0.48 -1.32
C SER A 262 -35.88 0.59 0.13
N LYS A 263 -35.37 1.58 0.88
CA LYS A 263 -35.64 1.80 2.31
C LYS A 263 -35.27 0.58 3.16
N SER A 264 -34.15 -0.06 2.83
CA SER A 264 -33.66 -1.22 3.58
C SER A 264 -33.36 -0.87 5.04
N LYS A 265 -33.69 -1.79 5.94
CA LYS A 265 -33.50 -1.63 7.38
C LYS A 265 -32.04 -1.74 7.80
N VAL A 266 -31.19 -2.43 7.03
CA VAL A 266 -29.77 -2.64 7.37
C VAL A 266 -29.00 -1.32 7.44
N LEU A 267 -29.46 -0.30 6.70
CA LEU A 267 -28.86 1.03 6.70
C LEU A 267 -28.92 1.72 8.06
N ARG A 268 -29.85 1.35 8.95
CA ARG A 268 -29.87 1.89 10.32
C ARG A 268 -28.63 1.47 11.11
N ARG A 269 -28.25 0.19 11.01
CA ARG A 269 -27.05 -0.34 11.68
C ARG A 269 -25.80 0.26 11.04
N TRP A 270 -25.77 0.27 9.71
CA TRP A 270 -24.65 0.85 8.97
C TRP A 270 -24.41 2.33 9.31
N LYS A 271 -25.47 3.13 9.46
CA LYS A 271 -25.35 4.55 9.84
C LYS A 271 -24.67 4.74 11.20
N ASN A 272 -24.88 3.84 12.15
CA ASN A 272 -24.18 3.90 13.43
C ASN A 272 -22.68 3.61 13.25
N CYS A 273 -22.34 2.65 12.39
CA CYS A 273 -20.95 2.33 12.04
C CYS A 273 -20.26 3.51 11.34
N ASP A 274 -20.92 4.13 10.37
CA ASP A 274 -20.43 5.28 9.59
C ASP A 274 -20.15 6.51 10.48
N ASN A 275 -21.06 6.78 11.42
CA ASN A 275 -20.83 7.80 12.45
C ASN A 275 -19.62 7.43 13.33
N GLY A 276 -19.52 6.18 13.77
CA GLY A 276 -18.39 5.71 14.57
C GLY A 276 -17.05 5.83 13.86
N ILE A 277 -16.99 5.55 12.55
CA ILE A 277 -15.79 5.78 11.72
C ILE A 277 -15.39 7.26 11.77
N THR A 278 -16.36 8.15 11.61
CA THR A 278 -16.14 9.61 11.63
C THR A 278 -15.62 10.07 12.99
N ASP A 279 -16.21 9.59 14.07
CA ASP A 279 -15.81 9.92 15.43
C ASP A 279 -14.40 9.41 15.74
N ALA A 280 -14.09 8.15 15.39
CA ALA A 280 -12.78 7.55 15.60
C ALA A 280 -11.68 8.23 14.78
N LEU A 281 -11.99 8.69 13.56
CA LEU A 281 -11.06 9.48 12.75
C LEU A 281 -10.75 10.83 13.39
N ASN A 282 -11.75 11.52 13.93
CA ASN A 282 -11.55 12.80 14.61
C ASN A 282 -10.74 12.61 15.91
N GLU A 283 -11.08 11.59 16.70
CA GLU A 283 -10.34 11.22 17.92
C GLU A 283 -8.88 10.90 17.61
N ALA A 284 -8.61 10.01 16.65
CA ALA A 284 -7.25 9.65 16.30
C ALA A 284 -6.47 10.86 15.74
N LYS A 285 -7.12 11.73 14.96
CA LYS A 285 -6.50 12.95 14.44
C LYS A 285 -6.13 13.94 15.54
N ASP A 286 -6.94 14.07 16.59
CA ASP A 286 -6.64 14.96 17.71
C ASP A 286 -5.52 14.41 18.61
N ASN A 287 -5.39 13.09 18.73
CA ASN A 287 -4.32 12.45 19.50
C ASN A 287 -2.98 12.33 18.74
N VAL A 288 -2.96 12.54 17.43
CA VAL A 288 -1.74 12.52 16.58
C VAL A 288 -1.19 13.93 16.31
N LYS A 289 -1.87 14.99 16.76
CA LYS A 289 -1.40 16.39 16.66
C LYS A 289 -0.39 16.75 17.75
#